data_AF-A0A7R9JPD4-F1
#
_entry.id   AF-A0A7R9JPD4-F1
#
_cell.length_a   1.000
_cell.length_b   1.000
_cell.length_c   1.000
_cell.angle_alpha   90.00
_cell.angle_beta   90.00
_cell.angle_gamma   90.00
#
_symmetry.space_group_name_H-M   'P 1'
#
loop_
_entity.id
_entity.type
_entity.pdbx_description
1 polymer ?
#
loop_
_entity_poly.entity_id
_entity_poly.type
_entity_poly.pdbx_seq_one_letter_code
_entity_poly.pdbx_strand_id
1 'polypeptide(L)'
;MFFPVKQESAAALLPVLLRYQSVKETGRLLCIPFTSLADYLWLLRAVSESLADFGPRALLYLAAAVSDFYIPANEMPTHKMQSEAGPPTISLQLVPKVLEPLVNTWLPHAFVVSFKLETDESLLISKARGALTKYKHKLVIANILQTRKNKVVMVTTDSHYEIVVTQEETNSAVEIEAKIVADLKQKHDHFIAVSCCR
;
A
#
# COMPACT_ATOMS: atom_id res chain seq x y z
N MET A 1 -31.78 -7.94 -4.79
CA MET A 1 -31.92 -8.50 -3.44
C MET A 1 -31.43 -7.43 -2.47
N PHE A 2 -32.34 -6.64 -1.88
CA PHE A 2 -31.96 -5.65 -0.86
C PHE A 2 -31.93 -6.39 0.47
N PHE A 3 -30.73 -6.61 1.01
CA PHE A 3 -30.60 -7.11 2.38
C PHE A 3 -30.89 -5.93 3.33
N PRO A 4 -31.91 -6.02 4.19
CA PRO A 4 -32.17 -4.96 5.15
C PRO A 4 -30.97 -4.84 6.11
N VAL A 5 -30.42 -3.63 6.22
CA VAL A 5 -29.38 -3.32 7.21
C VAL A 5 -30.01 -3.42 8.59
N LYS A 6 -29.41 -4.20 9.50
CA LYS A 6 -29.86 -4.24 10.90
C LYS A 6 -29.87 -2.82 11.46
N GLN A 7 -30.94 -2.45 12.16
CA GLN A 7 -31.18 -1.09 12.63
C GLN A 7 -30.04 -0.56 13.54
N GLU A 8 -29.40 -1.47 14.28
CA GLU A 8 -28.20 -1.21 15.10
C GLU A 8 -26.96 -0.82 14.26
N SER A 9 -26.80 -1.40 13.07
CA SER A 9 -25.70 -1.08 12.16
C SER A 9 -25.95 0.20 11.36
N ALA A 10 -27.20 0.62 11.21
CA ALA A 10 -27.56 1.82 10.46
C ALA A 10 -26.97 3.10 11.10
N ALA A 11 -26.96 3.20 12.43
CA ALA A 11 -26.40 4.35 13.14
C ALA A 11 -24.88 4.50 12.92
N ALA A 12 -24.13 3.40 12.84
CA ALA A 12 -22.70 3.42 12.56
C ALA A 12 -22.38 3.62 11.07
N LEU A 13 -23.22 3.09 10.17
CA LEU A 13 -22.99 3.13 8.72
C LEU A 13 -23.41 4.46 8.09
N LEU A 14 -24.42 5.15 8.62
CA LEU A 14 -24.94 6.37 8.03
C LEU A 14 -23.87 7.48 7.91
N PRO A 15 -23.07 7.79 8.96
CA PRO A 15 -21.98 8.78 8.83
C PRO A 15 -20.94 8.39 7.78
N VAL A 16 -20.62 7.10 7.68
CA VAL A 16 -19.67 6.57 6.69
C VAL A 16 -20.21 6.73 5.27
N LEU A 17 -21.49 6.41 5.06
CA LEU A 17 -22.17 6.54 3.77
C LEU A 17 -22.24 8.00 3.32
N LEU A 18 -22.63 8.91 4.22
CA LEU A 18 -22.70 10.35 3.92
C LEU A 18 -21.31 10.90 3.56
N ARG A 19 -20.27 10.50 4.29
CA ARG A 19 -18.90 10.90 3.98
C ARG A 19 -18.45 10.34 2.63
N TYR A 20 -18.76 9.08 2.34
CA TYR A 20 -18.46 8.44 1.05
C TYR A 20 -19.15 9.14 -0.13
N GLN A 21 -20.43 9.50 0.01
CA GLN A 21 -21.16 10.28 -1.00
C GLN A 21 -20.51 11.65 -1.20
N SER A 22 -20.21 12.37 -0.12
CA SER A 22 -19.57 13.69 -0.20
C SER A 22 -18.21 13.66 -0.90
N VAL A 23 -17.34 12.68 -0.62
CA VAL A 23 -16.03 12.59 -1.30
C VAL A 23 -16.15 12.18 -2.77
N LYS A 24 -17.20 11.43 -3.14
CA LYS A 24 -17.50 11.10 -4.53
C LYS A 24 -18.02 12.30 -5.30
N GLU A 25 -19.01 13.01 -4.77
CA GLU A 25 -19.61 14.20 -5.39
C GLU A 25 -18.59 15.32 -5.59
N THR A 26 -17.65 15.46 -4.66
CA THR A 26 -16.56 16.46 -4.74
C THR A 26 -15.34 15.98 -5.54
N GLY A 27 -15.38 14.80 -6.16
CA GLY A 27 -14.28 14.29 -7.00
C GLY A 27 -12.99 13.98 -6.24
N ARG A 28 -13.04 13.74 -4.92
CA ARG A 28 -11.87 13.47 -4.06
C ARG A 28 -11.56 11.98 -3.89
N LEU A 29 -12.37 11.10 -4.46
CA LEU A 29 -12.17 9.65 -4.41
C LEU A 29 -12.40 9.04 -5.79
N LEU A 30 -11.34 8.48 -6.37
CA LEU A 30 -11.40 7.67 -7.60
C LEU A 30 -11.06 6.22 -7.25
N CYS A 31 -11.98 5.30 -7.53
CA CYS A 31 -11.78 3.87 -7.29
C CYS A 31 -11.42 3.17 -8.60
N ILE A 32 -10.23 2.56 -8.67
CA ILE A 32 -9.75 1.80 -9.82
C ILE A 32 -9.58 0.34 -9.39
N PRO A 33 -10.49 -0.58 -9.75
CA PRO A 33 -10.37 -1.98 -9.38
C PRO A 33 -9.29 -2.69 -10.20
N PHE A 34 -8.64 -3.67 -9.59
CA PHE A 34 -7.75 -4.61 -10.27
C PHE A 34 -7.98 -6.01 -9.69
N THR A 35 -7.57 -7.06 -10.41
CA THR A 35 -7.68 -8.44 -9.92
C THR A 35 -6.40 -9.22 -10.16
N SER A 36 -5.80 -9.08 -11.34
CA SER A 36 -4.54 -9.76 -11.64
C SER A 36 -3.31 -8.90 -11.29
N LEU A 37 -2.16 -9.55 -11.19
CA LEU A 37 -0.86 -8.86 -11.12
C LEU A 37 -0.64 -7.96 -12.34
N ALA A 38 -1.02 -8.42 -13.53
CA ALA A 38 -0.85 -7.65 -14.76
C ALA A 38 -1.66 -6.34 -14.71
N ASP A 39 -2.92 -6.41 -14.30
CA ASP A 39 -3.77 -5.22 -14.11
C ASP A 39 -3.12 -4.25 -13.12
N TYR A 40 -2.69 -4.77 -11.96
CA TYR A 40 -2.05 -3.96 -10.92
C TYR A 40 -0.82 -3.21 -11.46
N LEU A 41 0.07 -3.90 -12.18
CA LEU A 41 1.30 -3.29 -12.69
C LEU A 41 1.02 -2.21 -13.76
N TRP A 42 0.10 -2.47 -14.68
CA TRP A 42 -0.25 -1.50 -15.72
C TRP A 42 -0.99 -0.28 -15.16
N LEU A 43 -1.95 -0.50 -14.25
CA LEU A 43 -2.70 0.57 -13.61
C LEU A 43 -1.79 1.41 -12.70
N LEU A 44 -0.89 0.76 -11.94
CA LEU A 44 0.09 1.47 -11.11
C LEU A 44 0.96 2.40 -11.97
N ARG A 45 1.42 1.91 -13.13
CA ARG A 45 2.21 2.73 -14.07
C ARG A 45 1.39 3.91 -14.58
N ALA A 46 0.18 3.68 -15.07
CA ALA A 46 -0.68 4.74 -15.62
C ALA A 46 -1.01 5.82 -14.59
N VAL A 47 -1.34 5.41 -13.36
CA VAL A 47 -1.58 6.33 -12.24
C VAL A 47 -0.30 7.08 -11.88
N SER A 48 0.85 6.39 -11.88
CA SER A 48 2.14 7.02 -11.55
C SER A 48 2.50 8.11 -12.55
N GLU A 49 2.41 7.82 -13.84
CA GLU A 49 2.67 8.79 -14.92
C GLU A 49 1.69 9.96 -14.84
N SER A 50 0.42 9.72 -14.51
CA SER A 50 -0.59 10.79 -14.32
C SER A 50 -0.33 11.67 -13.10
N LEU A 51 0.38 11.17 -12.09
CA LEU A 51 0.72 11.92 -10.87
C LEU A 51 2.05 12.69 -11.01
N ALA A 52 2.82 12.48 -12.09
CA ALA A 52 4.16 13.04 -12.25
C ALA A 52 4.17 14.58 -12.18
N ASP A 53 3.18 15.22 -12.79
CA ASP A 53 3.06 16.69 -12.83
C ASP A 53 2.82 17.33 -11.46
N PHE A 54 2.38 16.55 -10.47
CA PHE A 54 2.20 17.04 -9.10
C PHE A 54 3.51 17.06 -8.29
N GLY A 55 4.56 16.41 -8.78
CA GLY A 55 5.90 16.43 -8.18
C GLY A 55 5.87 16.15 -6.67
N PRO A 56 6.46 17.03 -5.82
CA PRO A 56 6.49 16.85 -4.38
C PRO A 56 5.12 16.76 -3.70
N ARG A 57 4.06 17.27 -4.34
CA ARG A 57 2.69 17.21 -3.81
C ARG A 57 2.03 15.85 -4.00
N ALA A 58 2.57 14.97 -4.85
CA ALA A 58 2.09 13.60 -4.97
C ALA A 58 2.64 12.74 -3.83
N LEU A 59 1.76 11.93 -3.23
CA LEU A 59 2.13 10.87 -2.28
C LEU A 59 1.63 9.53 -2.80
N LEU A 60 2.50 8.53 -2.83
CA LEU A 60 2.13 7.15 -3.13
C LEU A 60 2.19 6.32 -1.86
N TYR A 61 1.05 5.71 -1.51
CA TYR A 61 0.91 4.82 -0.36
C TYR A 61 0.73 3.38 -0.86
N LEU A 62 1.84 2.64 -0.98
CA LEU A 62 1.87 1.33 -1.64
C LEU A 62 1.65 0.18 -0.63
N ALA A 63 0.39 0.00 -0.21
CA ALA A 63 -0.02 -1.00 0.78
C ALA A 63 -0.54 -2.33 0.17
N ALA A 64 -0.54 -2.47 -1.15
CA ALA A 64 -0.99 -3.71 -1.80
C ALA A 64 -0.02 -4.87 -1.52
N ALA A 65 -0.56 -6.05 -1.23
CA ALA A 65 0.22 -7.29 -1.18
C ALA A 65 0.41 -7.83 -2.60
N VAL A 66 1.48 -7.38 -3.24
CA VAL A 66 1.81 -7.76 -4.62
C VAL A 66 2.48 -9.13 -4.64
N SER A 67 2.07 -10.01 -5.56
CA SER A 67 2.70 -11.32 -5.74
C SER A 67 4.18 -11.17 -6.08
N ASP A 68 5.05 -11.94 -5.42
CA ASP A 68 6.48 -11.99 -5.74
C ASP A 68 6.80 -12.89 -6.95
N PHE A 69 5.86 -13.78 -7.28
CA PHE A 69 5.97 -14.77 -8.34
C PHE A 69 4.76 -14.74 -9.28
N TYR A 70 4.95 -15.09 -10.55
CA TYR A 70 3.91 -15.12 -11.56
C TYR A 70 4.19 -16.17 -12.65
N ILE A 71 3.18 -16.46 -13.47
CA ILE A 71 3.32 -17.27 -14.69
C ILE A 71 3.26 -16.32 -15.89
N PRO A 72 4.28 -16.27 -16.75
CA PRO A 72 4.25 -15.48 -17.97
C PRO A 72 3.07 -15.86 -18.88
N ALA A 73 2.51 -14.89 -19.61
CA ALA A 73 1.34 -15.12 -20.46
C ALA A 73 1.61 -16.15 -21.57
N ASN A 74 2.85 -16.24 -22.07
CA ASN A 74 3.28 -17.23 -23.05
C ASN A 74 3.48 -18.64 -22.46
N GLU A 75 3.53 -18.77 -21.14
CA GLU A 75 3.66 -20.04 -20.41
C GLU A 75 2.33 -20.47 -19.75
N MET A 76 1.32 -19.60 -19.74
CA MET A 76 0.04 -19.84 -19.09
C MET A 76 -0.83 -20.83 -19.89
N PRO A 77 -1.22 -21.98 -19.31
CA PRO A 77 -2.10 -22.92 -19.98
C PRO A 77 -3.46 -22.30 -20.30
N THR A 78 -3.96 -22.50 -21.52
CA THR A 78 -5.29 -22.02 -21.96
C THR A 78 -6.43 -22.85 -21.40
N HIS A 79 -6.14 -24.09 -21.02
CA HIS A 79 -7.12 -25.05 -20.52
C HIS A 79 -6.76 -25.52 -19.12
N LYS A 80 -7.79 -25.95 -18.38
CA LYS A 80 -7.64 -26.54 -17.05
C LYS A 80 -6.61 -27.69 -17.09
N MET A 81 -5.64 -27.65 -16.18
CA MET A 81 -4.68 -28.75 -16.01
C MET A 81 -5.42 -30.03 -15.62
N GLN A 82 -5.12 -31.13 -16.32
CA GLN A 82 -5.76 -32.43 -16.11
C GLN A 82 -5.11 -33.19 -14.96
N SER A 83 -5.91 -33.94 -14.19
CA SER A 83 -5.45 -34.65 -12.97
C SER A 83 -5.01 -36.10 -13.22
N GLU A 84 -5.11 -36.61 -14.45
CA GLU A 84 -4.83 -38.02 -14.78
C GLU A 84 -3.35 -38.39 -14.64
N ALA A 85 -2.45 -37.42 -14.81
CA ALA A 85 -1.00 -37.62 -14.76
C ALA A 85 -0.40 -37.48 -13.34
N GLY A 86 -1.23 -37.35 -12.30
CA GLY A 86 -0.79 -37.13 -10.92
C GLY A 86 -0.67 -35.65 -10.54
N PRO A 87 -0.05 -35.35 -9.37
CA PRO A 87 0.06 -33.98 -8.87
C PRO A 87 0.82 -33.05 -9.84
N PRO A 88 0.30 -31.84 -10.13
CA PRO A 88 0.96 -30.92 -11.04
C PRO A 88 2.21 -30.30 -10.38
N THR A 89 3.26 -30.10 -11.17
CA THR A 89 4.38 -29.24 -10.78
C THR A 89 4.13 -27.83 -11.31
N ILE A 90 4.11 -26.83 -10.43
CA ILE A 90 3.91 -25.42 -10.80
C ILE A 90 5.26 -24.71 -10.75
N SER A 91 5.75 -24.27 -11.92
CA SER A 91 6.92 -23.41 -12.03
C SER A 91 6.48 -21.96 -12.09
N LEU A 92 7.10 -21.09 -11.30
CA LEU A 92 6.78 -19.66 -11.25
C LEU A 92 8.04 -18.83 -11.49
N GLN A 93 7.88 -17.70 -12.17
CA GLN A 93 8.95 -16.73 -12.38
C GLN A 93 8.88 -15.59 -11.38
N LEU A 94 10.01 -14.95 -11.10
CA LEU A 94 10.07 -13.76 -10.24
C LEU A 94 9.41 -12.56 -10.93
N VAL A 95 8.61 -11.82 -10.18
CA VAL A 95 8.01 -10.58 -10.66
C VAL A 95 9.09 -9.49 -10.80
N PRO A 96 9.11 -8.75 -11.92
CA PRO A 96 10.02 -7.61 -12.10
C PRO A 96 9.89 -6.60 -10.95
N LYS A 97 11.00 -6.01 -10.52
CA LYS A 97 11.03 -5.11 -9.35
C LYS A 97 10.56 -3.71 -9.72
N VAL A 98 9.24 -3.56 -9.92
CA VAL A 98 8.58 -2.34 -10.45
C VAL A 98 8.75 -1.09 -9.58
N LEU A 99 9.05 -1.24 -8.28
CA LEU A 99 9.33 -0.09 -7.42
C LEU A 99 10.55 0.72 -7.87
N GLU A 100 11.55 0.08 -8.49
CA GLU A 100 12.74 0.77 -8.95
C GLU A 100 12.46 1.75 -10.11
N PRO A 101 11.84 1.34 -11.25
CA PRO A 101 11.44 2.29 -12.28
C PRO A 101 10.35 3.25 -11.81
N LEU A 102 9.47 2.85 -10.89
CA LEU A 102 8.46 3.74 -10.33
C LEU A 102 9.10 4.96 -9.65
N VAL A 103 10.09 4.72 -8.78
CA VAL A 103 10.74 5.80 -8.02
C VAL A 103 11.77 6.55 -8.86
N ASN A 104 12.48 5.90 -9.78
CA ASN A 104 13.57 6.55 -10.51
C ASN A 104 13.12 7.18 -11.85
N THR A 105 11.98 6.74 -12.41
CA THR A 105 11.58 7.13 -13.77
C THR A 105 10.17 7.70 -13.81
N TRP A 106 9.18 7.00 -13.22
CA TRP A 106 7.77 7.42 -13.35
C TRP A 106 7.41 8.55 -12.39
N LEU A 107 7.92 8.52 -11.15
CA LEU A 107 7.58 9.46 -10.09
C LEU A 107 8.80 9.88 -9.22
N PRO A 108 9.85 10.48 -9.82
CA PRO A 108 11.07 10.82 -9.09
C PRO A 108 10.88 11.82 -7.95
N HIS A 109 9.96 12.77 -8.15
CA HIS A 109 9.75 13.88 -7.22
C HIS A 109 8.64 13.62 -6.18
N ALA A 110 7.90 12.53 -6.28
CA ALA A 110 6.81 12.22 -5.36
C ALA A 110 7.29 11.66 -4.01
N PHE A 111 6.45 11.78 -2.99
CA PHE A 111 6.66 11.14 -1.69
C PHE A 111 6.17 9.69 -1.73
N VAL A 112 7.06 8.76 -2.02
CA VAL A 112 6.72 7.32 -2.15
C VAL A 112 6.95 6.61 -0.80
N VAL A 113 5.87 5.99 -0.30
CA VAL A 113 5.81 5.16 0.90
C VAL A 113 5.50 3.73 0.51
N SER A 114 6.28 2.76 1.01
CA SER A 114 6.02 1.33 0.80
C SER A 114 5.77 0.59 2.10
N PHE A 115 5.17 -0.59 2.00
CA PHE A 115 4.91 -1.46 3.14
C PHE A 115 5.85 -2.66 3.18
N LYS A 116 6.23 -3.05 4.40
CA LYS A 116 7.00 -4.27 4.65
C LYS A 116 6.33 -5.08 5.76
N LEU A 117 5.66 -6.14 5.34
CA LEU A 117 5.08 -7.14 6.25
C LEU A 117 6.11 -8.25 6.47
N GLU A 118 6.44 -8.52 7.72
CA GLU A 118 7.27 -9.67 8.12
C GLU A 118 6.58 -10.46 9.25
N THR A 119 7.08 -11.67 9.50
CA THR A 119 6.66 -12.51 10.65
C THR A 119 7.76 -12.64 11.71
N ASP A 120 8.97 -12.17 11.40
CA ASP A 120 10.14 -12.20 12.28
C ASP A 120 10.61 -10.76 12.57
N GLU A 121 10.56 -10.37 13.83
CA GLU A 121 10.97 -9.04 14.30
C GLU A 121 12.44 -8.73 14.03
N SER A 122 13.31 -9.75 14.08
CA SER A 122 14.75 -9.58 13.85
C SER A 122 15.08 -9.16 12.41
N LEU A 123 14.19 -9.50 11.47
CA LEU A 123 14.35 -9.20 10.04
C LEU A 123 13.67 -7.89 9.64
N LEU A 124 12.70 -7.41 10.41
CA LEU A 124 11.81 -6.32 9.99
C LEU A 124 12.57 -5.06 9.56
N ILE A 125 13.46 -4.55 10.42
CA ILE A 125 14.20 -3.30 10.16
C ILE A 125 15.25 -3.49 9.07
N SER A 126 15.95 -4.62 9.06
CA SER A 126 16.98 -4.89 8.05
C SER A 126 16.38 -5.01 6.65
N LYS A 127 15.23 -5.69 6.51
CA LYS A 127 14.48 -5.80 5.26
C LYS A 127 13.88 -4.47 4.82
N ALA A 128 13.34 -3.67 5.75
CA ALA A 128 12.84 -2.33 5.46
C ALA A 128 13.94 -1.39 4.95
N ARG A 129 15.08 -1.33 5.64
CA ARG A 129 16.26 -0.56 5.17
C ARG A 129 16.82 -1.07 3.85
N GLY A 130 16.82 -2.38 3.63
CA GLY A 130 17.19 -2.97 2.33
C GLY A 130 16.30 -2.46 1.20
N ALA A 131 14.98 -2.34 1.42
CA ALA A 131 14.05 -1.78 0.45
C ALA A 131 14.30 -0.29 0.19
N LEU A 132 14.60 0.50 1.23
CA LEU A 132 14.96 1.92 1.08
C LEU A 132 16.23 2.10 0.25
N THR A 133 17.29 1.34 0.55
CA THR A 133 18.55 1.40 -0.19
C THR A 133 18.36 1.00 -1.65
N LYS A 134 17.57 -0.05 -1.91
CA LYS A 134 17.34 -0.57 -3.26
C LYS A 134 16.49 0.38 -4.11
N TYR A 135 15.35 0.83 -3.58
CA TYR A 135 14.37 1.57 -4.37
C TYR A 135 14.43 3.09 -4.19
N LYS A 136 15.22 3.58 -3.22
CA LYS A 136 15.43 5.02 -2.96
C LYS A 136 14.14 5.83 -2.71
N HIS A 137 13.11 5.17 -2.17
CA HIS A 137 11.87 5.83 -1.75
C HIS A 137 12.00 6.39 -0.33
N LYS A 138 11.00 7.15 0.12
CA LYS A 138 11.17 8.08 1.24
C LYS A 138 10.92 7.43 2.60
N LEU A 139 10.05 6.41 2.66
CA LEU A 139 9.64 5.77 3.90
C LEU A 139 9.16 4.35 3.68
N VAL A 140 9.51 3.44 4.59
CA VAL A 140 8.88 2.12 4.71
C VAL A 140 8.05 2.08 5.99
N ILE A 141 6.79 1.70 5.86
CA ILE A 141 5.95 1.32 7.00
C ILE A 141 6.09 -0.18 7.19
N ALA A 142 6.79 -0.57 8.24
CA ALA A 142 7.12 -1.95 8.52
C ALA A 142 6.23 -2.47 9.65
N ASN A 143 5.66 -3.66 9.51
CA ASN A 143 4.78 -4.23 10.52
C ASN A 143 4.92 -5.75 10.62
N ILE A 144 4.66 -6.27 11.81
CA ILE A 144 4.58 -7.71 12.06
C ILE A 144 3.13 -8.16 11.87
N LEU A 145 2.91 -9.29 11.19
CA LEU A 145 1.57 -9.77 10.82
C LEU A 145 0.61 -9.84 12.02
N GLN A 146 1.10 -10.31 13.16
CA GLN A 146 0.35 -10.54 14.39
C GLN A 146 -0.06 -9.24 15.09
N THR A 147 0.77 -8.20 15.01
CA THR A 147 0.58 -6.93 15.74
C THR A 147 0.21 -5.75 14.85
N ARG A 148 0.04 -5.96 13.54
CA ARG A 148 -0.16 -4.91 12.53
C ARG A 148 -1.29 -3.92 12.80
N LYS A 149 -2.32 -4.32 13.55
CA LYS A 149 -3.45 -3.46 13.92
C LYS A 149 -3.14 -2.50 15.06
N ASN A 150 -2.09 -2.78 15.83
CA ASN A 150 -1.79 -2.07 17.07
C ASN A 150 -0.40 -1.44 17.05
N LYS A 151 0.51 -1.93 16.19
CA LYS A 151 1.89 -1.46 16.11
C LYS A 151 2.40 -1.51 14.68
N VAL A 152 3.01 -0.41 14.26
CA VAL A 152 3.85 -0.31 13.06
C VAL A 152 5.15 0.41 13.38
N VAL A 153 6.17 0.19 12.57
CA VAL A 153 7.46 0.88 12.65
C VAL A 153 7.64 1.73 11.39
N MET A 154 7.81 3.03 11.58
CA MET A 154 8.13 3.98 10.52
C MET A 154 9.65 3.93 10.32
N VAL A 155 10.11 3.54 9.13
CA VAL A 155 11.55 3.36 8.84
C VAL A 155 11.97 4.32 7.74
N THR A 156 12.94 5.18 8.05
CA THR A 156 13.69 6.02 7.10
C THR A 156 15.10 5.47 6.90
N THR A 157 15.88 6.09 6.01
CA THR A 157 17.26 5.66 5.73
C THR A 157 18.14 5.75 6.98
N ASP A 158 17.92 6.78 7.79
CA ASP A 158 18.71 7.19 8.94
C ASP A 158 18.10 6.82 10.29
N SER A 159 16.78 6.70 10.38
CA SER A 159 16.06 6.51 11.64
C SER A 159 14.93 5.49 11.53
N HIS A 160 14.39 5.08 12.67
CA HIS A 160 13.11 4.41 12.75
C HIS A 160 12.46 4.69 14.10
N TYR A 161 11.14 4.63 14.15
CA TYR A 161 10.37 4.79 15.39
C TYR A 161 9.03 4.07 15.27
N GLU A 162 8.42 3.80 16.41
CA GLU A 162 7.19 3.02 16.48
C GLU A 162 5.96 3.94 16.60
N ILE A 163 4.88 3.53 15.93
CA ILE A 163 3.54 4.03 16.18
C ILE A 163 2.75 2.89 16.79
N VAL A 164 2.23 3.11 18.00
CA VAL A 164 1.46 2.14 18.77
C VAL A 164 0.09 2.71 19.11
N VAL A 165 -0.96 1.90 18.99
CA VAL A 165 -2.30 2.19 19.52
C VAL A 165 -2.40 1.60 20.91
N THR A 166 -2.70 2.44 21.91
CA THR A 166 -2.85 1.99 23.30
C THR A 166 -4.18 1.24 23.50
N GLN A 167 -4.32 0.55 24.62
CA GLN A 167 -5.58 -0.11 24.95
C GLN A 167 -6.74 0.90 25.12
N GLU A 168 -6.47 2.08 25.67
CA GLU A 168 -7.46 3.15 25.82
C GLU A 168 -7.93 3.70 24.46
N GLU A 169 -6.99 3.91 23.53
CA GLU A 169 -7.28 4.31 22.15
C GLU A 169 -8.08 3.22 21.42
N THR A 170 -7.72 1.95 21.63
CA THR A 170 -8.46 0.80 21.09
C THR A 170 -9.89 0.76 21.60
N ASN A 171 -10.10 0.99 22.90
CA ASN A 171 -11.43 1.06 23.52
C ASN A 171 -12.25 2.24 23.00
N SER A 172 -11.59 3.30 22.53
CA SER A 172 -12.19 4.47 21.88
C SER A 172 -12.35 4.30 20.36
N ALA A 173 -12.15 3.07 19.85
CA ALA A 173 -12.24 2.72 18.43
C ALA A 173 -11.27 3.50 17.51
N VAL A 174 -10.10 3.90 18.02
CA VAL A 174 -9.04 4.50 17.21
C VAL A 174 -8.30 3.39 16.46
N GLU A 175 -8.26 3.49 15.14
CA GLU A 175 -7.49 2.59 14.28
C GLU A 175 -6.07 3.11 14.05
N ILE A 176 -5.10 2.20 13.88
CA ILE A 176 -3.69 2.53 13.65
C ILE A 176 -3.50 3.42 12.42
N GLU A 177 -4.34 3.26 11.40
CA GLU A 177 -4.36 4.06 10.17
C GLU A 177 -4.54 5.55 10.46
N ALA A 178 -5.32 5.92 11.49
CA ALA A 178 -5.49 7.32 11.87
C ALA A 178 -4.16 7.95 12.33
N LYS A 179 -3.38 7.20 13.10
CA LYS A 179 -2.05 7.64 13.59
C LYS A 179 -1.02 7.66 12.46
N ILE A 180 -1.03 6.64 11.59
CA ILE A 180 -0.18 6.57 10.40
C ILE A 180 -0.44 7.77 9.48
N VAL A 181 -1.70 8.06 9.16
CA VAL A 181 -2.07 9.16 8.26
C VAL A 181 -1.68 10.52 8.86
N ALA A 182 -1.86 10.72 10.17
CA ALA A 182 -1.45 11.95 10.84
C ALA A 182 0.07 12.17 10.75
N ASP A 183 0.86 11.14 11.01
CA ASP A 183 2.32 11.17 10.89
C ASP A 183 2.78 11.43 9.44
N LEU A 184 2.22 10.68 8.48
CA LEU A 184 2.53 10.84 7.07
C LEU A 184 2.20 12.24 6.55
N LYS A 185 1.09 12.83 7.01
CA LYS A 185 0.73 14.19 6.63
C LYS A 185 1.82 15.17 7.06
N GLN A 186 2.29 15.10 8.29
CA GLN A 186 3.34 15.98 8.80
C GLN A 186 4.64 15.82 7.99
N LYS A 187 5.04 14.57 7.69
CA LYS A 187 6.23 14.31 6.88
C LYS A 187 6.08 14.81 5.45
N HIS A 188 4.91 14.64 4.86
CA HIS A 188 4.65 15.06 3.49
C HIS A 188 4.61 16.58 3.38
N ASP A 189 3.99 17.27 4.34
CA ASP A 189 4.02 18.74 4.45
C ASP A 189 5.47 19.26 4.51
N HIS A 190 6.32 18.64 5.35
CA HIS A 190 7.74 18.98 5.44
C HIS A 190 8.47 18.70 4.11
N PHE A 191 8.22 17.56 3.48
CA PHE A 191 8.81 17.21 2.19
C PHE A 191 8.45 18.21 1.09
N ILE A 192 7.19 18.66 1.04
CA ILE A 192 6.74 19.69 0.10
C ILE A 192 7.48 21.00 0.39
N ALA A 193 7.55 21.43 1.65
CA ALA A 193 8.21 22.68 2.03
C ALA A 193 9.71 22.70 1.65
N VAL A 194 10.43 21.60 1.89
CA VAL A 194 11.86 21.50 1.55
C VAL A 194 12.07 21.40 0.03
N SER A 195 11.16 20.76 -0.69
CA SER A 195 11.28 20.56 -2.14
C SER A 195 10.90 21.79 -2.97
N CYS A 196 10.02 22.66 -2.46
CA CYS A 196 9.66 23.92 -3.12
C CYS A 196 10.67 25.06 -2.93
N CYS A 197 11.60 24.92 -1.98
CA CYS A 197 12.68 25.90 -1.75
C CYS A 197 13.92 25.66 -2.63
N ARG A 198 13.86 24.72 -3.58
CA ARG A 198 14.91 24.43 -4.58
C ARG A 198 14.38 24.71 -5.98
#